data_AF-X1BBY8-F1
#
_entry.id   AF-X1BBY8-F1
#
_cell.length_a   1.000
_cell.length_b   1.000
_cell.length_c   1.000
_cell.angle_alpha   90.00
_cell.angle_beta   90.00
_cell.angle_gamma   90.00
#
_symmetry.space_group_name_H-M   'P 1'
#
loop_
_entity.id
_entity.type
_entity.pdbx_description
1 polymer ?
#
loop_
_entity_poly.entity_id
_entity_poly.type
_entity_poly.pdbx_seq_one_letter_code
_entity_poly.pdbx_strand_id
1 'polypeptide(L)'
;MKVLNLYAGIGGNRKLWEDVEVTAVEIDENTAAIYQSYFPDDKVIIGDAHKYLLQHFKKFDFIWSSPPCPSHSRARFWGYGKKAPIYPDMTLYQEVLFLEHHFFGSWVVEN
;
A
#
# COMPACT_ATOMS: atom_id res chain seq x y z
N MET A 1 -7.11 17.43 -1.54
CA MET A 1 -5.75 16.86 -1.38
C MET A 1 -5.63 15.62 -2.26
N LYS A 2 -4.53 15.46 -3.01
CA LYS A 2 -4.28 14.28 -3.85
C LYS A 2 -3.65 13.17 -3.04
N VAL A 3 -4.34 12.04 -2.95
CA VAL A 3 -3.94 10.90 -2.12
C VAL A 3 -3.62 9.71 -3.00
N LEU A 4 -2.47 9.08 -2.75
CA LEU A 4 -2.13 7.76 -3.30
C LEU A 4 -2.40 6.69 -2.25
N ASN A 5 -3.32 5.77 -2.54
CA ASN A 5 -3.66 4.63 -1.69
C ASN A 5 -3.07 3.35 -2.32
N LEU A 6 -1.93 2.90 -1.83
CA LEU A 6 -1.22 1.73 -2.32
C LEU A 6 -1.66 0.47 -1.58
N TYR A 7 -1.76 -0.65 -2.31
CA TYR A 7 -2.26 -1.92 -1.76
C TYR A 7 -3.69 -1.76 -1.22
N ALA A 8 -4.54 -1.11 -2.03
CA ALA A 8 -5.80 -0.57 -1.58
C ALA A 8 -6.79 -1.62 -1.05
N GLY A 9 -6.66 -2.89 -1.49
CA GLY A 9 -7.61 -3.95 -1.17
C GLY A 9 -9.03 -3.50 -1.50
N ILE A 10 -9.97 -3.74 -0.59
CA ILE A 10 -11.35 -3.24 -0.71
C ILE A 10 -11.57 -1.84 -0.11
N GLY A 11 -10.49 -1.13 0.25
CA GLY A 11 -10.54 0.26 0.71
C GLY A 11 -10.99 0.42 2.17
N GLY A 12 -10.48 -0.42 3.08
CA GLY A 12 -10.78 -0.32 4.51
C GLY A 12 -10.34 1.03 5.12
N ASN A 13 -9.11 1.45 4.82
CA ASN A 13 -8.52 2.73 5.26
C ASN A 13 -9.26 3.95 4.66
N ARG A 14 -9.70 3.85 3.41
CA ARG A 14 -10.33 4.91 2.62
C ARG A 14 -11.65 5.45 3.19
N LYS A 15 -12.38 4.65 3.98
CA LYS A 15 -13.78 4.91 4.41
C LYS A 15 -14.02 6.25 5.10
N LEU A 16 -13.03 6.78 5.83
CA LEU A 16 -13.18 7.98 6.65
C LEU A 16 -12.49 9.21 6.03
N TRP A 17 -12.00 9.11 4.80
CA TRP A 17 -11.33 10.24 4.15
C TRP A 17 -12.37 11.10 3.41
N GLU A 18 -12.45 12.38 3.80
CA GLU A 18 -13.35 13.38 3.22
C GLU A 18 -12.54 14.44 2.47
N ASP A 19 -13.12 15.08 1.45
CA ASP A 19 -12.51 16.16 0.65
C ASP A 19 -11.12 15.84 0.02
N VAL A 20 -10.97 14.60 -0.45
CA VAL A 20 -9.73 14.08 -1.09
C VAL A 20 -9.97 13.58 -2.51
N GLU A 21 -8.96 13.70 -3.37
CA GLU A 21 -8.89 13.08 -4.70
C GLU A 21 -7.98 11.85 -4.58
N VAL A 22 -8.56 10.65 -4.66
CA VAL A 22 -7.82 9.41 -4.39
C VAL A 22 -7.48 8.69 -5.68
N THR A 23 -6.22 8.27 -5.78
CA THR A 23 -5.79 7.23 -6.70
C THR A 23 -5.46 5.97 -5.90
N ALA A 24 -6.23 4.92 -6.10
CA ALA A 24 -6.03 3.61 -5.47
C ALA A 24 -5.28 2.67 -6.42
N VAL A 25 -4.34 1.88 -5.88
CA VAL A 25 -3.60 0.88 -6.66
C VAL A 25 -3.81 -0.49 -6.02
N GLU A 26 -4.31 -1.43 -6.82
CA GLU A 26 -4.59 -2.81 -6.41
C GLU A 26 -4.16 -3.76 -7.54
N ILE A 27 -3.52 -4.88 -7.21
CA ILE A 27 -2.99 -5.82 -8.21
C ILE A 27 -4.06 -6.81 -8.68
N ASP A 28 -5.00 -7.18 -7.81
CA ASP A 28 -6.09 -8.10 -8.14
C ASP A 28 -7.30 -7.37 -8.73
N GLU A 29 -7.65 -7.70 -9.98
CA GLU A 29 -8.73 -7.06 -10.72
C GLU A 29 -10.10 -7.21 -10.03
N ASN A 30 -10.39 -8.36 -9.41
CA ASN A 30 -11.66 -8.58 -8.72
C ASN A 30 -11.78 -7.70 -7.48
N THR A 31 -10.70 -7.61 -6.70
CA THR A 31 -10.61 -6.77 -5.50
C THR A 31 -10.70 -5.30 -5.88
N ALA A 32 -10.03 -4.88 -6.96
CA ALA A 32 -10.12 -3.54 -7.52
C ALA A 32 -11.56 -3.18 -7.95
N ALA A 33 -12.28 -4.12 -8.55
CA ALA A 33 -13.69 -3.93 -8.92
C ALA A 33 -14.60 -3.75 -7.68
N ILE A 34 -14.34 -4.51 -6.61
CA ILE A 34 -15.05 -4.35 -5.34
C ILE A 34 -14.73 -2.97 -4.72
N TYR A 35 -13.46 -2.56 -4.69
CA TYR A 35 -13.06 -1.22 -4.24
C TYR A 35 -13.84 -0.13 -5.00
N GLN A 36 -13.84 -0.19 -6.33
CA GLN A 36 -14.51 0.80 -7.17
C GLN A 36 -16.02 0.85 -6.89
N SER A 37 -16.65 -0.28 -6.56
CA SER A 37 -18.08 -0.30 -6.20
C SER A 37 -18.39 0.44 -4.89
N TYR A 38 -17.43 0.51 -3.96
CA TYR A 38 -17.57 1.27 -2.72
C TYR A 38 -17.17 2.73 -2.88
N PHE A 39 -16.23 3.02 -3.77
CA PHE A 39 -15.68 4.36 -4.00
C PHE A 39 -15.72 4.71 -5.49
N PRO A 40 -16.90 5.02 -6.07
CA PRO A 40 -17.07 5.22 -7.51
C PRO A 40 -16.32 6.43 -8.06
N ASP A 41 -16.04 7.43 -7.21
CA ASP A 41 -15.33 8.67 -7.60
C ASP A 41 -13.81 8.55 -7.51
N ASP A 42 -13.29 7.50 -6.87
CA ASP A 42 -11.86 7.26 -6.77
C ASP A 42 -11.31 6.73 -8.09
N LYS A 43 -10.10 7.13 -8.45
CA LYS A 43 -9.38 6.57 -9.60
C LYS A 43 -8.71 5.26 -9.21
N VAL A 44 -9.14 4.15 -9.80
CA VAL A 44 -8.53 2.83 -9.53
C VAL A 44 -7.54 2.46 -10.63
N ILE A 45 -6.33 2.05 -10.23
CA ILE A 45 -5.29 1.51 -11.11
C ILE A 45 -5.09 0.03 -10.76
N ILE A 46 -5.27 -0.82 -11.76
CA ILE A 46 -4.94 -2.24 -11.63
C ILE A 46 -3.45 -2.42 -11.92
N GLY A 47 -2.64 -2.75 -10.91
CA GLY A 47 -1.20 -2.90 -11.09
C GLY A 47 -0.37 -3.03 -9.81
N ASP A 48 0.94 -3.12 -10.03
CA ASP A 48 1.95 -3.26 -8.98
C ASP A 48 2.15 -1.94 -8.23
N ALA A 49 1.65 -1.88 -6.99
CA ALA A 49 1.71 -0.72 -6.11
C ALA A 49 3.15 -0.26 -5.82
N HIS A 50 4.08 -1.20 -5.62
CA HIS A 50 5.47 -0.90 -5.33
C HIS A 50 6.13 -0.13 -6.48
N LYS A 51 5.89 -0.61 -7.72
CA LYS A 51 6.37 0.07 -8.93
C LYS A 51 5.67 1.41 -9.16
N TYR A 52 4.36 1.46 -8.90
CA TYR A 52 3.58 2.68 -9.08
C TYR A 52 4.08 3.81 -8.18
N LEU A 53 4.41 3.49 -6.92
CA LEU A 53 5.02 4.43 -5.98
C LEU A 53 6.28 5.06 -6.58
N LEU A 54 7.24 4.23 -6.99
CA LEU A 54 8.53 4.69 -7.53
C LEU A 54 8.36 5.62 -8.74
N GLN A 55 7.37 5.36 -9.59
CA GLN A 55 7.17 6.08 -10.85
C GLN A 55 6.31 7.35 -10.71
N HIS A 56 5.47 7.44 -9.68
CA HIS A 56 4.41 8.45 -9.64
C HIS A 56 4.26 9.22 -8.33
N PHE A 57 4.99 8.90 -7.26
CA PHE A 57 4.86 9.50 -5.93
C PHE A 57 4.85 11.05 -5.93
N LYS A 58 5.58 11.71 -6.83
CA LYS A 58 5.69 13.18 -6.91
C LYS A 58 4.39 13.91 -7.25
N LYS A 59 3.34 13.21 -7.66
CA LYS A 59 2.06 13.81 -8.09
C LYS A 59 1.05 13.96 -6.94
N PHE A 60 1.40 13.48 -5.75
CA PHE A 60 0.49 13.34 -4.62
C PHE A 60 0.94 14.20 -3.44
N ASP A 61 -0.04 14.62 -2.65
CA ASP A 61 0.16 15.40 -1.43
C ASP A 61 0.31 14.48 -0.21
N PHE A 62 -0.35 13.32 -0.25
CA PHE A 62 -0.31 12.30 0.80
C PHE A 62 -0.24 10.89 0.21
N ILE A 63 0.50 10.00 0.88
CA ILE A 63 0.66 8.60 0.47
C ILE A 63 0.33 7.67 1.65
N TRP A 64 -0.60 6.74 1.43
CA TRP A 64 -0.85 5.61 2.31
C TRP A 64 -0.37 4.33 1.63
N SER A 65 0.46 3.54 2.31
CA SER A 65 0.91 2.24 1.81
C SER A 65 0.69 1.13 2.82
N SER A 66 0.03 0.05 2.39
CA SER A 66 -0.18 -1.16 3.21
C SER A 66 0.47 -2.40 2.56
N PRO A 67 1.80 -2.41 2.34
CA PRO A 67 2.47 -3.49 1.64
C PRO A 67 2.33 -4.82 2.40
N PRO A 68 2.19 -5.97 1.73
CA PRO A 68 2.12 -7.25 2.40
C PRO A 68 3.43 -7.56 3.13
N CYS A 69 3.35 -8.13 4.34
CA CYS A 69 4.54 -8.50 5.12
C CYS A 69 4.48 -9.95 5.63
N PRO A 70 4.43 -10.94 4.71
CA PRO A 70 4.25 -12.35 5.07
C PRO A 70 5.42 -12.88 5.91
N SER A 71 6.62 -12.31 5.73
CA SER A 71 7.86 -12.79 6.32
C SER A 71 8.09 -12.30 7.76
N HIS A 72 7.52 -11.17 8.20
CA HIS A 72 7.73 -10.62 9.55
C HIS A 72 6.61 -10.93 10.55
N SER A 73 5.64 -11.79 10.19
CA SER A 73 4.55 -12.15 11.09
C SER A 73 5.04 -12.80 12.41
N ARG A 74 4.40 -12.46 13.54
CA ARG A 74 4.68 -13.10 14.86
C ARG A 74 4.49 -14.62 14.83
N ALA A 75 3.58 -15.11 14.00
CA ALA A 75 3.36 -16.53 13.79
C ALA A 75 4.59 -17.26 13.23
N ARG A 76 5.40 -16.59 12.38
CA ARG A 76 6.68 -17.15 11.93
C ARG A 76 7.69 -17.26 13.06
N PHE A 77 7.75 -16.25 13.94
CA PHE A 77 8.63 -16.27 15.10
C PHE A 77 8.28 -17.42 16.07
N TRP A 78 6.98 -17.64 16.32
CA TRP A 78 6.52 -18.78 17.13
C TRP A 78 6.75 -20.14 16.47
N GLY A 79 6.92 -20.18 15.15
CA GLY A 79 7.27 -21.37 14.37
C GLY A 79 8.76 -21.69 14.32
N TYR A 80 9.59 -21.05 15.16
CA TYR A 80 11.04 -21.26 15.20
C TYR A 80 11.39 -22.76 15.35
N GLY A 81 12.29 -23.25 14.51
CA GLY A 81 12.69 -24.65 14.44
C GLY A 81 11.70 -25.59 13.73
N LYS A 82 10.47 -25.15 13.44
CA LYS A 82 9.44 -25.93 12.70
C LYS A 82 9.25 -25.47 11.26
N LYS A 83 9.55 -24.20 10.96
CA LYS A 83 9.51 -23.64 9.61
C LYS A 83 10.93 -23.40 9.09
N ALA A 84 11.14 -23.59 7.79
CA ALA A 84 12.41 -23.31 7.14
C ALA A 84 12.79 -21.83 7.31
N PRO A 85 14.07 -21.52 7.56
CA PRO A 85 14.54 -20.15 7.58
C PRO A 85 14.41 -19.55 6.17
N ILE A 86 13.86 -18.33 6.10
CA ILE A 86 13.79 -17.53 4.87
C ILE A 86 14.25 -16.12 5.19
N TYR A 87 14.82 -15.45 4.18
CA TYR A 87 15.13 -14.04 4.28
C TYR A 87 13.85 -13.22 4.52
N PRO A 88 13.95 -12.11 5.29
CA PRO A 88 12.85 -11.17 5.39
C PRO A 88 12.59 -10.54 4.03
N ASP A 89 11.30 -10.35 3.74
CA ASP A 89 10.85 -9.55 2.62
C ASP A 89 11.02 -8.07 2.98
N MET A 90 11.94 -7.41 2.28
CA MET A 90 12.31 -6.03 2.57
C MET A 90 11.41 -5.01 1.84
N THR A 91 10.38 -5.43 1.11
CA THR A 91 9.51 -4.53 0.32
C THR A 91 8.95 -3.39 1.15
N LEU A 92 8.38 -3.69 2.33
CA LEU A 92 7.90 -2.66 3.25
C LEU A 92 9.00 -1.66 3.63
N TYR A 93 10.18 -2.17 3.98
CA TYR A 93 11.29 -1.32 4.41
C TYR A 93 11.85 -0.48 3.25
N GLN A 94 11.84 -1.01 2.02
CA GLN A 94 12.20 -0.27 0.82
C GLN A 94 11.27 0.94 0.62
N GLU A 95 9.97 0.78 0.84
CA GLU A 95 9.02 1.89 0.72
C GLU A 95 9.20 2.93 1.81
N VAL A 96 9.42 2.52 3.06
CA VAL A 96 9.70 3.44 4.18
C VAL A 96 10.92 4.30 3.87
N LEU A 97 12.05 3.68 3.52
CA LEU A 97 13.27 4.40 3.18
C LEU A 97 13.09 5.31 1.96
N PHE A 98 12.34 4.84 0.96
CA PHE A 98 12.07 5.62 -0.23
C PHE A 98 11.26 6.88 0.09
N LEU A 99 10.18 6.73 0.86
CA LEU A 99 9.31 7.83 1.26
C LEU A 99 10.04 8.83 2.17
N GLU A 100 10.81 8.33 3.14
CA GLU A 100 11.61 9.16 4.06
C GLU A 100 12.62 10.06 3.33
N HIS A 101 13.28 9.53 2.28
CA HIS A 101 14.36 10.25 1.60
C HIS A 101 13.94 10.99 0.34
N HIS A 102 12.82 10.61 -0.29
CA HIS A 102 12.43 11.18 -1.58
C HIS A 102 11.09 11.92 -1.56
N PHE A 103 10.18 11.62 -0.63
CA PHE A 103 8.86 12.24 -0.59
C PHE A 103 8.78 13.33 0.48
N PHE A 104 8.46 14.55 0.04
CA PHE A 104 8.35 15.72 0.92
C PHE A 104 6.96 15.91 1.53
N GLY A 105 5.96 15.16 1.06
CA GLY A 105 4.61 15.17 1.61
C GLY A 105 4.47 14.26 2.82
N SER A 106 3.28 14.26 3.42
CA SER A 106 2.96 13.38 4.53
C SER A 106 2.71 11.96 4.04
N TRP A 107 3.19 10.95 4.76
CA TRP A 107 2.99 9.56 4.36
C TRP A 107 2.81 8.64 5.57
N VAL A 108 2.15 7.50 5.34
CA VAL A 108 1.95 6.44 6.32
C VAL A 108 2.24 5.10 5.65
N VAL A 109 2.95 4.23 6.36
CA VAL A 109 3.08 2.80 6.04
C VAL A 109 2.42 1.99 7.15
N GLU A 110 1.41 1.20 6.81
CA GLU A 110 0.61 0.38 7.73
C GLU A 110 0.92 -1.12 7.50
N ASN A 111 1.01 -1.90 8.58
CA ASN A 111 1.21 -3.35 8.51
C ASN A 111 0.68 -4.11 9.73
#